data_AF-A0A7J4TML9-F1
#
_entry.id   AF-A0A7J4TML9-F1
#
_cell.length_a   1.000
_cell.length_b   1.000
_cell.length_c   1.000
_cell.angle_alpha   90.00
_cell.angle_beta   90.00
_cell.angle_gamma   90.00
#
_symmetry.space_group_name_H-M   'P 1'
#
loop_
_entity.id
_entity.type
_entity.pdbx_description
1 polymer ?
#
loop_
_entity_poly.entity_id
_entity_poly.type
_entity_poly.pdbx_seq_one_letter_code
_entity_poly.pdbx_strand_id
1 'polypeptide(L)'
;QLLKGDVEMEIQEVLEFDYQFTLGCFAFYHDLRPPQMGDGFSFKEGLHLNLAREDPSRVQRINYSLESPDNVVLLTGANSGGKTTLLETLAQISIMSHMGLPVCAREAQVKLIDELYFFSKKRSLDAGAFESFLSTFMPIVVREEDKLILLDELEAITELEAAVKIISSFIDFIQDSKSFAIIVTHMAREILKTTNVRVDGIEAQGLDDEYNLIVDRTPRMNYFARSTPELILRMVHQRSDGKLKDIYGKMLERF
;
A
#
# COMPACT_ATOMS: atom_id res chain seq x y z
N GLN A 1 -38.78 33.44 19.36
CA GLN A 1 -39.13 32.01 19.27
C GLN A 1 -39.71 31.65 17.91
N LEU A 2 -40.67 32.42 17.35
CA LEU A 2 -41.27 32.14 16.03
C LEU A 2 -40.28 32.05 14.85
N LEU A 3 -39.22 32.87 14.82
CA LEU A 3 -38.23 32.86 13.72
C LEU A 3 -37.08 31.86 13.92
N LYS A 4 -36.98 31.21 15.08
CA LYS A 4 -35.80 30.38 15.39
C LYS A 4 -35.76 29.14 14.50
N GLY A 5 -36.90 28.45 14.33
CA GLY A 5 -36.98 27.25 13.51
C GLY A 5 -36.71 27.53 12.03
N ASP A 6 -37.28 28.62 11.50
CA ASP A 6 -37.05 29.02 10.11
C ASP A 6 -35.57 29.35 9.85
N VAL A 7 -34.92 30.09 10.75
CA VAL A 7 -33.48 30.40 10.64
C VAL A 7 -32.62 29.14 10.77
N GLU A 8 -32.96 28.20 11.66
CA GLU A 8 -32.24 26.93 11.78
C GLU A 8 -32.35 26.09 10.50
N MET A 9 -33.51 26.09 9.84
CA MET A 9 -33.72 25.40 8.57
C MET A 9 -32.90 26.02 7.43
N GLU A 10 -32.94 27.34 7.28
CA GLU A 10 -32.15 28.07 6.27
C GLU A 10 -30.64 27.86 6.46
N ILE A 11 -30.15 27.87 7.71
CA ILE A 11 -28.75 27.57 7.99
C ILE A 11 -28.41 26.13 7.56
N GLN A 12 -29.29 25.17 7.85
CA GLN A 12 -29.06 23.77 7.47
C GLN A 12 -29.02 23.59 5.95
N GLU A 13 -29.92 24.27 5.21
CA GLU A 13 -29.94 24.23 3.74
C GLU A 13 -28.66 24.83 3.13
N VAL A 14 -28.20 25.98 3.67
CA VAL A 14 -26.95 26.61 3.21
C VAL A 14 -25.75 25.71 3.50
N LEU A 15 -25.70 25.08 4.69
CA LEU A 15 -24.62 24.14 5.03
C LEU A 15 -24.61 22.90 4.14
N GLU A 16 -25.78 22.36 3.81
CA GLU A 16 -25.89 21.22 2.91
C GLU A 16 -25.45 21.58 1.49
N PHE A 17 -25.88 22.74 0.98
CA PHE A 17 -25.43 23.25 -0.32
C PHE A 17 -23.92 23.47 -0.36
N ASP A 18 -23.35 24.15 0.64
CA ASP A 18 -21.91 24.42 0.71
C ASP A 18 -21.09 23.12 0.76
N TYR A 19 -21.56 22.13 1.54
CA TYR A 19 -20.94 20.81 1.61
C TYR A 19 -20.96 20.10 0.24
N GLN A 20 -22.13 19.99 -0.40
CA GLN A 20 -22.27 19.30 -1.69
C GLN A 20 -21.50 20.01 -2.81
N PHE A 21 -21.55 21.34 -2.83
CA PHE A 21 -20.83 22.15 -3.81
C PHE A 21 -19.31 22.03 -3.63
N THR A 22 -18.82 22.12 -2.40
CA THR A 22 -17.40 21.94 -2.07
C THR A 22 -16.94 20.54 -2.45
N LEU A 23 -17.72 19.51 -2.15
CA LEU A 23 -17.41 18.13 -2.54
C LEU A 23 -17.36 17.96 -4.06
N GLY A 24 -18.31 18.54 -4.79
CA GLY A 24 -18.33 18.55 -6.25
C GLY A 24 -17.10 19.25 -6.85
N CYS A 25 -16.72 20.39 -6.28
CA CYS A 25 -15.50 21.11 -6.67
C CYS A 25 -14.25 20.29 -6.38
N PHE A 26 -14.13 19.69 -5.20
CA PHE A 26 -13.02 18.82 -4.82
C PHE A 26 -12.89 17.63 -5.78
N ALA A 27 -14.02 16.98 -6.12
CA ALA A 27 -14.05 15.89 -7.08
C ALA A 27 -13.61 16.33 -8.48
N PHE A 28 -14.09 17.48 -8.95
CA PHE A 28 -13.76 18.03 -10.26
C PHE A 28 -12.27 18.42 -10.35
N TYR A 29 -11.75 19.17 -9.37
CA TYR A 29 -10.36 19.65 -9.38
C TYR A 29 -9.33 18.52 -9.29
N HIS A 30 -9.69 17.40 -8.66
CA HIS A 30 -8.78 16.25 -8.50
C HIS A 30 -9.12 15.06 -9.41
N ASP A 31 -10.04 15.22 -10.39
CA ASP A 31 -10.49 14.16 -11.32
C ASP A 31 -10.90 12.87 -10.58
N LEU A 32 -11.65 13.04 -9.48
CA LEU A 32 -12.12 11.94 -8.64
C LEU A 32 -13.40 11.33 -9.22
N ARG A 33 -13.59 10.02 -9.00
CA ARG A 33 -14.76 9.28 -9.48
C ARG A 33 -15.41 8.48 -8.37
N PRO A 34 -16.74 8.29 -8.39
CA PRO A 34 -17.41 7.46 -7.41
C PRO A 34 -16.89 6.01 -7.51
N PRO A 35 -16.54 5.37 -6.37
CA PRO A 35 -16.21 3.96 -6.33
C PRO A 35 -17.48 3.11 -6.48
N GLN A 36 -17.31 1.84 -6.86
CA GLN A 36 -18.34 0.82 -6.77
C GLN A 36 -18.12 -0.03 -5.52
N MET A 37 -19.19 -0.38 -4.83
CA MET A 37 -19.11 -1.34 -3.71
C MET A 37 -19.13 -2.77 -4.27
N GLY A 38 -18.27 -3.65 -3.76
CA GLY A 38 -18.19 -5.04 -4.21
C GLY A 38 -17.56 -5.96 -3.17
N ASP A 39 -17.08 -7.13 -3.61
CA ASP A 39 -16.55 -8.19 -2.72
C ASP A 39 -15.02 -8.23 -2.65
N GLY A 40 -14.35 -7.22 -3.20
CA GLY A 40 -12.89 -7.12 -3.21
C GLY A 40 -12.43 -5.68 -3.38
N PHE A 41 -11.12 -5.51 -3.50
CA PHE A 41 -10.49 -4.22 -3.70
C PHE A 41 -9.77 -4.18 -5.05
N SER A 42 -10.24 -3.36 -5.97
CA SER A 42 -9.56 -3.16 -7.24
C SER A 42 -9.67 -1.72 -7.69
N PHE A 43 -8.69 -1.26 -8.45
CA PHE A 43 -8.75 0.05 -9.08
C PHE A 43 -7.93 0.08 -10.36
N LYS A 44 -8.39 0.90 -11.29
CA LYS A 44 -7.66 1.23 -12.53
C LYS A 44 -7.25 2.68 -12.54
N GLU A 45 -6.03 2.91 -13.00
CA GLU A 45 -5.44 4.23 -13.13
C GLU A 45 -5.49 5.05 -11.82
N GLY A 46 -5.29 4.37 -10.68
CA GLY A 46 -5.29 4.97 -9.35
C GLY A 46 -4.05 5.81 -9.08
N LEU A 47 -4.21 6.85 -8.26
CA LEU A 47 -3.14 7.74 -7.84
C LEU A 47 -3.17 7.97 -6.33
N HIS A 48 -1.98 8.15 -5.77
CA HIS A 48 -1.84 8.69 -4.42
C HIS A 48 -2.14 10.20 -4.43
N LEU A 49 -3.27 10.60 -3.84
CA LEU A 49 -3.80 11.96 -3.99
C LEU A 49 -2.81 13.05 -3.52
N ASN A 50 -2.14 12.84 -2.39
CA ASN A 50 -1.20 13.84 -1.87
C ASN A 50 0.03 14.00 -2.76
N LEU A 51 0.54 12.90 -3.34
CA LEU A 51 1.70 12.98 -4.24
C LEU A 51 1.30 13.66 -5.55
N ALA A 52 0.10 13.35 -6.06
CA ALA A 52 -0.44 13.99 -7.25
C ALA A 52 -0.69 15.49 -7.05
N ARG A 53 -0.98 15.94 -5.82
CA ARG A 53 -1.11 17.37 -5.49
C ARG A 53 0.23 18.11 -5.43
N GLU A 54 1.29 17.43 -5.00
CA GLU A 54 2.64 18.01 -4.93
C GLU A 54 3.27 18.13 -6.32
N ASP A 55 3.25 17.05 -7.10
CA ASP A 55 3.78 17.05 -8.47
C ASP A 55 3.10 15.95 -9.32
N PRO A 56 2.03 16.30 -10.07
CA PRO A 56 1.31 15.34 -10.92
C PRO A 56 2.19 14.66 -11.97
N SER A 57 3.26 15.31 -12.42
CA SER A 57 4.12 14.81 -13.51
C SER A 57 5.02 13.65 -13.07
N ARG A 58 5.23 13.50 -11.76
CA ARG A 58 6.13 12.51 -11.16
C ARG A 58 5.42 11.31 -10.54
N VAL A 59 4.09 11.28 -10.60
CA VAL A 59 3.29 10.18 -10.05
C VAL A 59 2.73 9.33 -11.18
N GLN A 60 3.03 8.04 -11.14
CA GLN A 60 2.48 7.07 -12.08
C GLN A 60 1.06 6.66 -11.65
N ARG A 61 0.12 6.64 -12.60
CA ARG A 61 -1.17 5.97 -12.42
C ARG A 61 -0.96 4.45 -12.44
N ILE A 62 -1.46 3.75 -11.43
CA ILE A 62 -1.25 2.31 -11.29
C ILE A 62 -2.58 1.55 -11.29
N ASN A 63 -2.52 0.27 -11.65
CA ASN A 63 -3.65 -0.65 -11.57
C ASN A 63 -3.36 -1.69 -10.49
N TYR A 64 -4.35 -2.06 -9.70
CA TYR A 64 -4.19 -3.16 -8.75
C TYR A 64 -5.52 -3.84 -8.45
N SER A 65 -5.45 -5.12 -8.08
CA SER A 65 -6.62 -5.93 -7.72
C SER A 65 -6.27 -6.96 -6.65
N LEU A 66 -7.18 -7.06 -5.69
CA LEU A 66 -7.14 -7.97 -4.57
C LEU A 66 -8.57 -8.51 -4.37
N GLU A 67 -8.77 -9.77 -4.72
CA GLU A 67 -10.08 -10.42 -4.81
C GLU A 67 -9.97 -11.84 -4.27
N SER A 68 -11.02 -12.37 -3.65
CA SER A 68 -11.07 -13.78 -3.25
C SER A 68 -11.05 -14.70 -4.50
N PRO A 69 -10.38 -15.86 -4.46
CA PRO A 69 -9.73 -16.48 -3.30
C PRO A 69 -8.30 -15.97 -3.00
N ASP A 70 -7.76 -15.04 -3.79
CA ASP A 70 -6.44 -14.43 -3.56
C ASP A 70 -6.54 -13.19 -2.66
N ASN A 71 -7.21 -13.32 -1.51
CA ASN A 71 -7.46 -12.23 -0.58
C ASN A 71 -6.22 -11.84 0.25
N VAL A 72 -5.17 -12.66 0.24
CA VAL A 72 -3.88 -12.37 0.87
C VAL A 72 -2.76 -12.38 -0.16
N VAL A 73 -1.96 -11.32 -0.19
CA VAL A 73 -0.85 -11.16 -1.13
C VAL A 73 0.44 -10.78 -0.41
N LEU A 74 1.54 -11.44 -0.81
CA LEU A 74 2.89 -10.99 -0.52
C LEU A 74 3.34 -10.01 -1.61
N LEU A 75 3.71 -8.78 -1.23
CA LEU A 75 4.23 -7.79 -2.17
C LEU A 75 5.75 -7.72 -2.08
N THR A 76 6.41 -8.00 -3.20
CA THR A 76 7.87 -8.07 -3.34
C THR A 76 8.40 -7.03 -4.31
N GLY A 77 9.72 -6.81 -4.29
CA GLY A 77 10.38 -5.93 -5.25
C GLY A 77 11.31 -4.89 -4.64
N ALA A 78 11.85 -4.03 -5.50
CA ALA A 78 12.90 -3.07 -5.15
C ALA A 78 12.46 -2.08 -4.06
N ASN A 79 13.39 -1.73 -3.17
CA ASN A 79 13.20 -0.62 -2.23
C ASN A 79 13.12 0.68 -3.04
N SER A 80 12.19 1.55 -2.66
CA SER A 80 11.79 2.73 -3.46
C SER A 80 11.01 2.42 -4.76
N GLY A 81 10.54 1.19 -4.95
CA GLY A 81 9.67 0.82 -6.08
C GLY A 81 8.20 1.27 -5.95
N GLY A 82 7.81 1.88 -4.82
CA GLY A 82 6.43 2.34 -4.60
C GLY A 82 5.52 1.34 -3.88
N LYS A 83 6.07 0.29 -3.25
CA LYS A 83 5.31 -0.69 -2.43
C LYS A 83 4.50 0.01 -1.33
N THR A 84 5.15 0.82 -0.49
CA THR A 84 4.48 1.63 0.54
C THR A 84 3.41 2.54 -0.07
N THR A 85 3.74 3.24 -1.16
CA THR A 85 2.79 4.14 -1.85
C THR A 85 1.57 3.40 -2.41
N LEU A 86 1.73 2.14 -2.88
CA LEU A 86 0.60 1.30 -3.27
C LEU A 86 -0.32 1.03 -2.07
N LEU A 87 0.24 0.61 -0.93
CA LEU A 87 -0.52 0.38 0.30
C LEU A 87 -1.25 1.66 0.74
N GLU A 88 -0.57 2.81 0.74
CA GLU A 88 -1.16 4.11 1.07
C GLU A 88 -2.29 4.52 0.09
N THR A 89 -2.10 4.24 -1.21
CA THR A 89 -3.11 4.51 -2.24
C THR A 89 -4.35 3.66 -2.02
N LEU A 90 -4.18 2.37 -1.76
CA LEU A 90 -5.29 1.46 -1.45
C LEU A 90 -6.02 1.87 -0.16
N ALA A 91 -5.27 2.27 0.87
CA ALA A 91 -5.84 2.78 2.11
C ALA A 91 -6.64 4.07 1.88
N GLN A 92 -6.11 5.03 1.10
CA GLN A 92 -6.81 6.26 0.75
C GLN A 92 -8.10 5.97 -0.01
N ILE A 93 -8.06 5.11 -1.04
CA ILE A 93 -9.25 4.71 -1.80
C ILE A 93 -10.29 4.07 -0.86
N SER A 94 -9.87 3.17 0.02
CA SER A 94 -10.77 2.51 0.97
C SER A 94 -11.41 3.50 1.95
N ILE A 95 -10.62 4.36 2.60
CA ILE A 95 -11.11 5.36 3.56
C ILE A 95 -12.06 6.33 2.88
N MET A 96 -11.68 6.90 1.73
CA MET A 96 -12.52 7.83 0.99
C MET A 96 -13.85 7.18 0.60
N SER A 97 -13.83 5.93 0.13
CA SER A 97 -15.04 5.18 -0.22
C SER A 97 -15.97 5.00 0.99
N HIS A 98 -15.44 4.64 2.16
CA HIS A 98 -16.21 4.48 3.40
C HIS A 98 -16.74 5.82 3.94
N MET A 99 -16.10 6.94 3.61
CA MET A 99 -16.60 8.29 3.88
C MET A 99 -17.65 8.77 2.87
N GLY A 100 -18.00 7.96 1.86
CA GLY A 100 -18.91 8.35 0.78
C GLY A 100 -18.30 9.34 -0.21
N LEU A 101 -16.97 9.46 -0.24
CA LEU A 101 -16.24 10.36 -1.13
C LEU A 101 -15.87 9.68 -2.45
N PRO A 102 -15.81 10.43 -3.57
CA PRO A 102 -15.21 9.92 -4.80
C PRO A 102 -13.70 9.74 -4.61
N VAL A 103 -13.10 8.80 -5.35
CA VAL A 103 -11.72 8.36 -5.18
C VAL A 103 -10.83 8.71 -6.37
N CYS A 104 -9.52 8.74 -6.16
CA CYS A 104 -8.54 9.10 -7.18
C CYS A 104 -8.19 7.90 -8.08
N ALA A 105 -9.16 7.39 -8.82
CA ALA A 105 -9.01 6.31 -9.79
C ALA A 105 -10.02 6.46 -10.94
N ARG A 106 -9.74 5.88 -12.12
CA ARG A 106 -10.70 5.89 -13.23
C ARG A 106 -11.89 4.96 -12.98
N GLU A 107 -11.59 3.83 -12.36
CA GLU A 107 -12.54 2.81 -11.92
C GLU A 107 -12.01 2.31 -10.57
N ALA A 108 -12.89 2.10 -9.60
CA ALA A 108 -12.54 1.49 -8.33
C ALA A 108 -13.69 0.62 -7.85
N GLN A 109 -13.36 -0.56 -7.34
CA GLN A 109 -14.24 -1.43 -6.57
C GLN A 109 -13.68 -1.54 -5.16
N VAL A 110 -14.52 -1.36 -4.15
CA VAL A 110 -14.13 -1.41 -2.74
C VAL A 110 -15.08 -2.29 -1.97
N LYS A 111 -14.54 -3.21 -1.19
CA LYS A 111 -15.31 -4.01 -0.25
C LYS A 111 -15.59 -3.21 1.02
N LEU A 112 -16.81 -3.30 1.51
CA LEU A 112 -17.16 -2.80 2.84
C LEU A 112 -16.45 -3.64 3.90
N ILE A 113 -15.73 -2.95 4.77
CA ILE A 113 -14.97 -3.53 5.88
C ILE A 113 -15.35 -2.83 7.17
N ASP A 114 -15.24 -3.55 8.27
CA ASP A 114 -15.43 -2.99 9.60
C ASP A 114 -14.15 -2.29 10.06
N GLU A 115 -12.97 -2.82 9.67
CA GLU A 115 -11.68 -2.37 10.20
C GLU A 115 -10.58 -2.28 9.13
N LEU A 116 -9.85 -1.16 9.14
CA LEU A 116 -8.65 -0.97 8.33
C LEU A 116 -7.43 -0.89 9.24
N TYR A 117 -6.46 -1.76 8.97
CA TYR A 117 -5.18 -1.80 9.67
C TYR A 117 -4.06 -1.40 8.71
N PHE A 118 -3.30 -0.37 9.06
CA PHE A 118 -2.13 0.06 8.32
C PHE A 118 -0.91 0.12 9.24
N PHE A 119 0.07 -0.75 9.00
CA PHE A 119 1.30 -0.84 9.78
C PHE A 119 2.48 -0.47 8.90
N SER A 120 3.23 0.57 9.29
CA SER A 120 4.45 1.00 8.59
C SER A 120 5.59 1.26 9.57
N LYS A 121 6.81 1.17 9.06
CA LYS A 121 8.13 1.03 9.70
C LYS A 121 8.55 2.05 10.78
N LYS A 122 7.66 2.90 11.30
CA LYS A 122 7.99 3.88 12.36
C LYS A 122 8.07 3.28 13.78
N ARG A 123 7.87 1.98 13.94
CA ARG A 123 8.12 1.27 15.20
C ARG A 123 9.05 0.09 14.93
N SER A 124 10.34 0.26 15.24
CA SER A 124 11.26 -0.85 15.38
C SER A 124 10.66 -1.82 16.40
N LEU A 125 10.43 -3.07 16.01
CA LEU A 125 10.14 -4.11 17.00
C LEU A 125 11.48 -4.39 17.71
N ASP A 126 11.72 -3.81 18.89
CA ASP A 126 12.94 -4.07 19.69
C ASP A 126 12.91 -5.48 20.28
N ALA A 127 13.98 -5.91 20.97
CA ALA A 127 14.36 -7.27 21.44
C ALA A 127 13.28 -8.25 22.01
N GLY A 128 12.01 -7.84 22.13
CA GLY A 128 10.81 -8.68 22.20
C GLY A 128 10.01 -8.71 20.88
N ALA A 129 10.66 -8.57 19.73
CA ALA A 129 10.00 -8.26 18.46
C ALA A 129 8.97 -9.28 18.02
N PHE A 130 9.27 -10.53 18.35
CA PHE A 130 8.40 -11.68 18.13
C PHE A 130 7.14 -11.62 19.01
N GLU A 131 7.30 -11.36 20.31
CA GLU A 131 6.19 -11.19 21.25
C GLU A 131 5.36 -9.94 20.90
N SER A 132 6.02 -8.88 20.46
CA SER A 132 5.37 -7.66 19.97
C SER A 132 4.56 -7.92 18.70
N PHE A 133 5.08 -8.72 17.77
CA PHE A 133 4.33 -9.15 16.58
C PHE A 133 3.08 -9.93 17.01
N LEU A 134 3.23 -10.97 17.84
CA LEU A 134 2.10 -11.78 18.31
C LEU A 134 1.03 -10.94 19.03
N SER A 135 1.44 -10.11 19.99
CA SER A 135 0.51 -9.24 20.73
C SER A 135 -0.18 -8.21 19.85
N THR A 136 0.44 -7.81 18.73
CA THR A 136 -0.16 -6.86 17.78
C THR A 136 -1.11 -7.54 16.80
N PHE A 137 -0.72 -8.67 16.22
CA PHE A 137 -1.43 -9.27 15.09
C PHE A 137 -2.42 -10.38 15.50
N MET A 138 -2.18 -11.10 16.60
CA MET A 138 -3.13 -12.14 17.04
C MET A 138 -4.51 -11.58 17.41
N PRO A 139 -4.65 -10.43 18.08
CA PRO A 139 -5.97 -9.83 18.32
C PRO A 139 -6.73 -9.48 17.04
N ILE A 140 -6.01 -9.16 15.95
CA ILE A 140 -6.61 -8.85 14.64
C ILE A 140 -7.21 -10.11 14.02
N VAL A 141 -6.52 -11.25 14.15
CA VAL A 141 -6.95 -12.54 13.61
C VAL A 141 -8.17 -13.11 14.34
N VAL A 142 -8.23 -12.97 15.67
CA VAL A 142 -9.28 -13.58 16.50
C VAL A 142 -10.65 -12.93 16.31
N ARG A 143 -10.68 -11.71 15.79
CA ARG A 143 -11.89 -10.91 15.57
C ARG A 143 -12.61 -11.37 14.31
N GLU A 144 -13.94 -11.48 14.33
CA GLU A 144 -14.74 -11.99 13.20
C GLU A 144 -15.06 -10.93 12.13
N GLU A 145 -14.79 -9.66 12.42
CA GLU A 145 -14.99 -8.50 11.55
C GLU A 145 -14.27 -8.65 10.20
N ASP A 146 -14.86 -8.08 9.13
CA ASP A 146 -14.24 -8.03 7.80
C ASP A 146 -13.16 -6.93 7.79
N LYS A 147 -11.90 -7.28 7.50
CA LYS A 147 -10.76 -6.35 7.64
C LYS A 147 -9.99 -6.13 6.34
N LEU A 148 -9.37 -4.97 6.21
CA LEU A 148 -8.27 -4.74 5.27
C LEU A 148 -6.97 -4.50 6.05
N ILE A 149 -5.97 -5.35 5.84
CA ILE A 149 -4.72 -5.35 6.59
C ILE A 149 -3.55 -5.05 5.65
N LEU A 150 -2.87 -3.92 5.87
CA LEU A 150 -1.77 -3.43 5.04
C LEU A 150 -0.50 -3.37 5.88
N LEU A 151 0.42 -4.30 5.64
CA LEU A 151 1.66 -4.44 6.40
C LEU A 151 2.85 -4.02 5.54
N ASP A 152 3.55 -2.98 5.95
CA ASP A 152 4.73 -2.45 5.28
C ASP A 152 6.01 -2.79 6.06
N GLU A 153 6.82 -3.69 5.49
CA GLU A 153 8.16 -4.08 5.96
C GLU A 153 8.22 -4.68 7.38
N LEU A 154 7.79 -5.94 7.51
CA LEU A 154 7.96 -6.78 8.71
C LEU A 154 9.44 -7.18 8.94
N GLU A 155 10.30 -6.23 9.30
CA GLU A 155 11.77 -6.44 9.27
C GLU A 155 12.45 -6.68 10.63
N ALA A 156 11.72 -6.64 11.74
CA ALA A 156 12.37 -6.56 13.04
C ALA A 156 12.45 -7.88 13.83
N ILE A 157 12.27 -9.04 13.19
CA ILE A 157 12.35 -10.33 13.90
C ILE A 157 13.72 -11.00 13.65
N THR A 158 14.48 -11.20 14.73
CA THR A 158 15.83 -11.79 14.70
C THR A 158 15.83 -13.30 14.43
N GLU A 159 14.75 -14.00 14.78
CA GLU A 159 14.58 -15.43 14.56
C GLU A 159 13.79 -15.72 13.27
N LEU A 160 14.51 -15.81 12.15
CA LEU A 160 13.91 -15.96 10.82
C LEU A 160 12.94 -17.15 10.71
N GLU A 161 13.33 -18.34 11.17
CA GLU A 161 12.47 -19.54 11.08
C GLU A 161 11.16 -19.38 11.86
N ALA A 162 11.23 -18.79 13.06
CA ALA A 162 10.06 -18.55 13.89
C ALA A 162 9.13 -17.51 13.26
N ALA A 163 9.71 -16.43 12.71
CA ALA A 163 8.98 -15.41 11.98
C ALA A 163 8.24 -15.96 10.75
N VAL A 164 8.90 -16.80 9.93
CA VAL A 164 8.28 -17.44 8.76
C VAL A 164 7.07 -18.26 9.17
N LYS A 165 7.18 -19.09 10.22
CA LYS A 165 6.08 -19.95 10.70
C LYS A 165 4.88 -19.13 11.16
N ILE A 166 5.11 -18.07 11.92
CA ILE A 166 4.03 -17.20 12.39
C ILE A 166 3.38 -16.45 11.25
N ILE A 167 4.16 -15.80 10.39
CA ILE A 167 3.59 -15.03 9.27
C ILE A 167 2.79 -15.97 8.37
N SER A 168 3.27 -17.20 8.14
CA SER A 168 2.51 -18.21 7.39
C SER A 168 1.20 -18.55 8.08
N SER A 169 1.22 -18.80 9.39
CA SER A 169 -0.01 -19.08 10.15
C SER A 169 -1.00 -17.90 10.10
N PHE A 170 -0.49 -16.68 10.22
CA PHE A 170 -1.26 -15.44 10.10
C PHE A 170 -1.91 -15.31 8.71
N ILE A 171 -1.16 -15.61 7.65
CA ILE A 171 -1.66 -15.66 6.27
C ILE A 171 -2.79 -16.69 6.15
N ASP A 172 -2.56 -17.92 6.62
CA ASP A 172 -3.54 -19.02 6.54
C ASP A 172 -4.85 -18.63 7.23
N PHE A 173 -4.79 -18.04 8.43
CA PHE A 173 -5.99 -17.57 9.14
C PHE A 173 -6.77 -16.49 8.38
N ILE A 174 -6.09 -15.59 7.68
CA ILE A 174 -6.77 -14.54 6.90
C ILE A 174 -7.33 -15.10 5.61
N GLN A 175 -6.61 -16.01 4.94
CA GLN A 175 -7.08 -16.67 3.72
C GLN A 175 -8.41 -17.41 3.94
N ASP A 176 -8.60 -18.01 5.10
CA ASP A 176 -9.84 -18.71 5.48
C ASP A 176 -10.98 -17.75 5.95
N SER A 177 -10.73 -16.44 5.94
CA SER A 177 -11.68 -15.40 6.36
C SER A 177 -12.17 -14.54 5.18
N LYS A 178 -13.09 -13.62 5.45
CA LYS A 178 -13.51 -12.57 4.50
C LYS A 178 -12.60 -11.35 4.48
N SER A 179 -11.53 -11.37 5.28
CA SER A 179 -10.57 -10.27 5.38
C SER A 179 -9.56 -10.30 4.25
N PHE A 180 -8.91 -9.18 4.01
CA PHE A 180 -7.95 -8.97 2.95
C PHE A 180 -6.63 -8.49 3.52
N ALA A 181 -5.51 -8.94 2.94
CA ALA A 181 -4.20 -8.50 3.40
C ALA A 181 -3.17 -8.31 2.27
N ILE A 182 -2.36 -7.26 2.37
CA ILE A 182 -1.15 -7.09 1.57
C ILE A 182 0.03 -6.97 2.54
N ILE A 183 1.02 -7.84 2.36
CA ILE A 183 2.19 -7.92 3.23
C ILE A 183 3.44 -7.65 2.41
N VAL A 184 4.06 -6.50 2.62
CA VAL A 184 5.38 -6.16 2.07
C VAL A 184 6.44 -6.82 2.93
N THR A 185 7.23 -7.72 2.34
CA THR A 185 8.27 -8.43 3.08
C THR A 185 9.42 -8.90 2.19
N HIS A 186 10.64 -8.86 2.74
CA HIS A 186 11.81 -9.50 2.16
C HIS A 186 11.88 -11.01 2.42
N MET A 187 11.00 -11.53 3.27
CA MET A 187 10.93 -12.95 3.64
C MET A 187 10.02 -13.78 2.73
N ALA A 188 9.45 -13.19 1.67
CA ALA A 188 8.44 -13.84 0.84
C ALA A 188 8.88 -15.21 0.31
N ARG A 189 10.17 -15.36 -0.06
CA ARG A 189 10.72 -16.64 -0.54
C ARG A 189 10.65 -17.75 0.50
N GLU A 190 10.86 -17.42 1.77
CA GLU A 190 10.82 -18.41 2.86
C GLU A 190 9.37 -18.75 3.24
N ILE A 191 8.48 -17.75 3.26
CA ILE A 191 7.04 -17.93 3.51
C ILE A 191 6.39 -18.82 2.45
N LEU A 192 6.74 -18.64 1.17
CA LEU A 192 6.23 -19.45 0.06
C LEU A 192 6.64 -20.93 0.14
N LYS A 193 7.59 -21.30 1.01
CA LYS A 193 7.93 -22.72 1.24
C LYS A 193 6.96 -23.40 2.21
N THR A 194 6.23 -22.62 3.01
CA THR A 194 5.39 -23.13 4.11
C THR A 194 3.90 -22.90 3.90
N THR A 195 3.51 -21.87 3.14
CA THR A 195 2.11 -21.58 2.80
C THR A 195 1.95 -21.24 1.31
N ASN A 196 0.78 -21.54 0.76
CA ASN A 196 0.41 -21.19 -0.61
C ASN A 196 -0.32 -19.84 -0.63
N VAL A 197 0.41 -18.80 -1.02
CA VAL A 197 -0.10 -17.43 -1.06
C VAL A 197 0.34 -16.74 -2.34
N ARG A 198 -0.52 -15.89 -2.90
CA ARG A 198 -0.18 -15.12 -4.09
C ARG A 198 0.97 -14.16 -3.78
N VAL A 199 1.88 -14.03 -4.75
CA VAL A 199 2.97 -13.05 -4.69
C VAL A 199 2.87 -12.10 -5.88
N ASP A 200 2.93 -10.82 -5.59
CA ASP A 200 2.98 -9.76 -6.59
C ASP A 200 4.31 -9.01 -6.49
N GLY A 201 4.72 -8.40 -7.59
CA GLY A 201 6.07 -7.87 -7.72
C GLY A 201 6.13 -6.53 -8.43
N ILE A 202 6.86 -5.59 -7.83
CA ILE A 202 7.25 -4.33 -8.48
C ILE A 202 8.76 -4.35 -8.73
N GLU A 203 9.17 -4.36 -10.00
CA GLU A 203 10.58 -4.49 -10.38
C GLU A 203 11.08 -3.25 -11.11
N ALA A 204 12.31 -2.85 -10.79
CA ALA A 204 12.99 -1.79 -11.53
C ALA A 204 13.48 -2.35 -12.88
N GLN A 205 13.24 -1.60 -13.95
CA GLN A 205 13.62 -2.00 -15.31
C GLN A 205 15.05 -1.56 -15.66
N GLY A 206 15.59 -0.56 -14.95
CA GLY A 206 16.93 -0.04 -15.21
C GLY A 206 17.11 1.38 -14.68
N LEU A 207 18.05 2.09 -15.30
CA LEU A 207 18.30 3.51 -15.08
C LEU A 207 18.08 4.28 -16.39
N ASP A 208 17.58 5.51 -16.31
CA ASP A 208 17.50 6.43 -17.44
C ASP A 208 18.85 7.12 -17.71
N ASP A 209 18.89 8.00 -18.71
CA ASP A 209 20.10 8.74 -19.12
C ASP A 209 20.63 9.69 -18.02
N GLU A 210 19.78 10.04 -17.05
CA GLU A 210 20.10 10.85 -15.87
C GLU A 210 20.38 9.99 -14.62
N TYR A 211 20.48 8.67 -14.82
CA TYR A 211 20.69 7.66 -13.79
C TYR A 211 19.58 7.60 -12.73
N ASN A 212 18.37 8.05 -13.02
CA ASN A 212 17.20 7.80 -12.18
C ASN A 212 16.70 6.38 -12.39
N LEU A 213 16.13 5.78 -11.33
CA LEU A 213 15.55 4.45 -11.40
C LEU A 213 14.27 4.45 -12.25
N ILE A 214 14.25 3.63 -13.30
CA ILE A 214 13.07 3.36 -14.12
C ILE A 214 12.31 2.22 -13.43
N VAL A 215 11.12 2.52 -12.92
CA VAL A 215 10.25 1.54 -12.27
C VAL A 215 8.85 1.69 -12.82
N ASP A 216 8.30 0.59 -13.35
CA ASP A 216 6.85 0.46 -13.51
C ASP A 216 6.25 0.11 -12.14
N ARG A 217 5.56 1.07 -11.54
CA ARG A 217 4.98 0.96 -10.20
C ARG A 217 3.68 0.17 -10.18
N THR A 218 3.16 -0.25 -11.34
CA THR A 218 2.03 -1.18 -11.41
C THR A 218 2.52 -2.57 -11.02
N PRO A 219 2.02 -3.15 -9.92
CA PRO A 219 2.45 -4.49 -9.53
C PRO A 219 2.11 -5.51 -10.61
N ARG A 220 3.08 -6.38 -10.91
CA ARG A 220 2.84 -7.56 -11.73
C ARG A 220 2.25 -8.64 -10.83
N MET A 221 1.04 -9.07 -11.19
CA MET A 221 0.34 -10.11 -10.43
C MET A 221 1.00 -11.47 -10.63
N ASN A 222 1.01 -12.31 -9.59
CA ASN A 222 1.60 -13.65 -9.65
C ASN A 222 3.07 -13.65 -10.10
N TYR A 223 3.80 -12.61 -9.72
CA TYR A 223 5.19 -12.40 -10.10
C TYR A 223 6.05 -12.10 -8.88
N PHE A 224 7.06 -12.94 -8.65
CA PHE A 224 8.06 -12.69 -7.61
C PHE A 224 9.12 -11.70 -8.13
N ALA A 225 9.05 -10.44 -7.71
CA ALA A 225 10.05 -9.44 -8.07
C ALA A 225 11.28 -9.55 -7.16
N ARG A 226 12.47 -9.40 -7.74
CA ARG A 226 13.72 -9.39 -6.99
C ARG A 226 14.09 -7.97 -6.59
N SER A 227 14.77 -7.83 -5.46
CA SER A 227 15.49 -6.59 -5.16
C SER A 227 16.62 -6.44 -6.17
N THR A 228 16.78 -5.24 -6.72
CA THR A 228 17.86 -4.86 -7.66
C THR A 228 18.82 -3.87 -6.99
N PRO A 229 19.52 -4.24 -5.90
CA PRO A 229 20.43 -3.35 -5.18
C PRO A 229 21.58 -2.83 -6.07
N GLU A 230 21.98 -3.59 -7.07
CA GLU A 230 22.98 -3.21 -8.07
C GLU A 230 22.55 -1.97 -8.86
N LEU A 231 21.26 -1.79 -9.16
CA LEU A 231 20.77 -0.58 -9.84
C LEU A 231 20.86 0.64 -8.91
N ILE A 232 20.53 0.48 -7.63
CA ILE A 232 20.69 1.55 -6.63
C ILE A 232 22.17 1.91 -6.50
N LEU A 233 23.04 0.92 -6.41
CA LEU A 233 24.47 1.13 -6.28
C LEU A 233 25.06 1.80 -7.53
N ARG A 234 24.60 1.45 -8.75
CA ARG A 234 24.96 2.13 -10.01
C ARG A 234 24.52 3.60 -10.00
N MET A 235 23.27 3.87 -9.60
CA MET A 235 22.76 5.24 -9.48
C MET A 235 23.59 6.07 -8.50
N VAL A 236 23.85 5.55 -7.30
CA VAL A 236 24.64 6.25 -6.27
C VAL A 236 26.10 6.44 -6.73
N HIS A 237 26.69 5.44 -7.38
CA HIS A 237 28.03 5.55 -7.97
C HIS A 237 28.12 6.69 -8.99
N GLN A 238 27.14 6.81 -9.89
CA GLN A 238 27.17 7.83 -10.95
C GLN A 238 26.97 9.24 -10.42
N ARG A 239 26.23 9.40 -9.32
CA ARG A 239 25.99 10.68 -8.63
C ARG A 239 27.08 11.07 -7.63
N SER A 240 28.03 10.17 -7.36
CA SER A 240 29.10 10.40 -6.40
C SER A 240 30.39 10.81 -7.10
N ASP A 241 31.26 11.50 -6.37
CA ASP A 241 32.57 11.94 -6.83
C ASP A 241 33.70 11.49 -5.90
N GLY A 242 34.94 11.55 -6.41
CA GLY A 242 36.16 11.27 -5.66
C GLY A 242 36.17 9.87 -5.03
N LYS A 243 36.64 9.79 -3.77
CA LYS A 243 36.82 8.51 -3.07
C LYS A 243 35.54 7.69 -2.90
N LEU A 244 34.38 8.33 -2.78
CA LEU A 244 33.10 7.63 -2.67
C LEU A 244 32.76 6.91 -3.98
N LYS A 245 33.00 7.57 -5.13
CA LYS A 245 32.80 6.96 -6.45
C LYS A 245 33.64 5.70 -6.60
N ASP A 246 34.91 5.75 -6.22
CA ASP A 246 35.81 4.58 -6.27
C ASP A 246 35.34 3.43 -5.37
N ILE A 247 34.85 3.74 -4.17
CA ILE A 247 34.31 2.74 -3.24
C ILE A 247 33.07 2.08 -3.82
N TYR A 248 32.11 2.87 -4.33
CA TYR A 248 30.89 2.32 -4.94
C TYR A 248 31.20 1.51 -6.19
N GLY A 249 32.21 1.91 -6.98
CA GLY A 249 32.68 1.13 -8.14
C GLY A 249 33.21 -0.24 -7.72
N LYS A 250 34.06 -0.31 -6.69
CA LYS A 250 34.56 -1.58 -6.13
C LYS A 250 33.47 -2.46 -5.53
N MET A 251 32.43 -1.85 -4.96
CA MET A 251 31.27 -2.61 -4.48
C MET A 251 30.47 -3.22 -5.64
N LEU A 252 30.33 -2.50 -6.77
CA LEU A 252 29.64 -3.00 -7.96
C LEU A 252 30.30 -4.23 -8.57
N GLU A 253 31.64 -4.33 -8.50
CA GLU A 253 32.38 -5.51 -8.99
C GLU A 253 32.08 -6.81 -8.22
N ARG A 254 31.38 -6.74 -7.09
CA ARG A 254 31.03 -7.91 -6.25
C ARG A 254 29.62 -8.46 -6.49
N PHE A 255 28.81 -7.78 -7.30
CA PHE A 255 27.47 -8.23 -7.71
C PHE A 255 27.54 -8.98 -9.03
#